data_AF-A0A4R4DYT8-F1
#
_entry.id   AF-A0A4R4DYT8-F1
#
_cell.length_a   1.000
_cell.length_b   1.000
_cell.length_c   1.000
_cell.angle_alpha   90.00
_cell.angle_beta   90.00
_cell.angle_gamma   90.00
#
_symmetry.space_group_name_H-M   'P 1'
#
loop_
_entity.id
_entity.type
_entity.pdbx_description
1 polymer ?
#
loop_
_entity_poly.entity_id
_entity_poly.type
_entity_poly.pdbx_seq_one_letter_code
_entity_poly.pdbx_strand_id
1 'polypeptide(L)'
;MKQFKAILPLLLAVATFSACTKNEDKVFDSQPLVEWDAATYNARTSGYPFPLLTRVPQAYGRNVFTSATAYGAPADPALTRLYVAPAPATTTDTVTMRVNLVGPQMDHAQTFAVSVEPNFSTAVEGTHYMLIDRTVTIPAHSSFGYARWRVLNPGPLTPGGIPTVNVVFQLSGNSEVLASENYKYIGWGIAQ
;
A
#
# COMPACT_ATOMS: atom_id res chain seq x y z
N MET A 1 -62.44 22.44 32.32
CA MET A 1 -61.46 22.62 31.22
C MET A 1 -60.00 22.52 31.70
N LYS A 2 -59.60 21.43 32.39
CA LYS A 2 -58.23 21.29 32.94
C LYS A 2 -57.47 20.06 32.43
N GLN A 3 -58.13 19.11 31.75
CA GLN A 3 -57.49 17.84 31.36
C GLN A 3 -56.83 17.85 29.97
N PHE A 4 -57.08 18.88 29.15
CA PHE A 4 -56.45 19.01 27.83
C PHE A 4 -55.01 19.56 27.86
N LYS A 5 -54.59 20.22 28.95
CA LYS A 5 -53.26 20.85 29.03
C LYS A 5 -52.11 19.88 29.32
N ALA A 6 -52.42 18.67 29.79
CA ALA A 6 -51.42 17.65 30.11
C ALA A 6 -51.11 16.71 28.92
N ILE A 7 -51.95 16.69 27.89
CA ILE A 7 -51.83 15.76 26.76
C ILE A 7 -50.87 16.29 25.67
N LEU A 8 -50.85 17.61 25.49
CA LEU A 8 -50.00 18.28 24.50
C LEU A 8 -48.48 18.11 24.73
N PRO A 9 -47.92 18.26 25.95
CA PRO A 9 -46.50 18.02 26.19
C PRO A 9 -46.11 16.54 26.05
N LEU A 10 -47.04 15.60 26.30
CA LEU A 10 -46.80 14.17 26.17
C LEU A 10 -46.72 13.75 24.69
N LEU A 11 -47.59 14.29 23.83
CA LEU A 11 -47.53 14.07 22.38
C LEU A 11 -46.28 14.69 21.75
N LEU A 12 -45.81 15.83 22.25
CA LEU A 12 -44.58 16.46 21.79
C LEU A 12 -43.33 15.66 22.21
N ALA A 13 -43.35 15.04 23.40
CA ALA A 13 -42.29 14.14 23.86
C ALA A 13 -42.22 12.84 23.04
N VAL A 14 -43.36 12.28 22.61
CA VAL A 14 -43.39 11.08 21.75
C VAL A 14 -42.87 11.38 20.34
N ALA A 15 -43.09 12.60 19.83
CA ALA A 15 -42.57 13.03 18.53
C ALA A 15 -41.04 13.21 18.52
N THR A 16 -40.41 13.52 19.65
CA THR A 16 -38.94 13.70 19.72
C THR A 16 -38.14 12.40 19.76
N PHE A 17 -38.78 11.25 20.03
CA PHE A 17 -38.14 9.93 19.96
C PHE A 17 -38.27 9.25 18.59
N SER A 18 -38.93 9.88 17.61
CA SER A 18 -38.95 9.44 16.22
C SER A 18 -37.78 10.04 15.41
N ALA A 19 -36.64 10.28 16.06
CA ALA A 19 -35.39 10.39 15.32
C ALA A 19 -35.07 8.99 14.78
N CYS A 20 -35.62 8.66 13.61
CA CYS A 20 -35.08 7.60 12.77
C CYS A 20 -33.64 7.97 12.46
N THR A 21 -32.70 7.49 13.27
CA THR A 21 -31.35 7.23 12.80
C THR A 21 -31.48 6.21 11.69
N LYS A 22 -31.72 6.69 10.46
CA LYS A 22 -31.31 5.97 9.28
C LYS A 22 -29.80 5.86 9.38
N ASN A 23 -29.34 4.82 10.07
CA ASN A 23 -28.04 4.26 9.83
C ASN A 23 -28.17 3.65 8.43
N GLU A 24 -28.07 4.50 7.42
CA GLU A 24 -27.77 4.04 6.08
C GLU A 24 -26.38 3.43 6.27
N ASP A 25 -26.32 2.09 6.28
CA ASP A 25 -25.04 1.40 6.31
C ASP A 25 -24.19 2.08 5.25
N LYS A 26 -23.03 2.61 5.65
CA LYS A 26 -22.09 3.21 4.70
C LYS A 26 -21.52 2.06 3.87
N VAL A 27 -22.28 1.63 2.89
CA VAL A 27 -21.86 0.67 1.90
C VAL A 27 -20.90 1.40 0.98
N PHE A 28 -19.77 0.76 0.71
CA PHE A 28 -18.83 1.25 -0.27
C PHE A 28 -19.48 1.10 -1.65
N ASP A 29 -19.97 2.19 -2.22
CA ASP A 29 -20.70 2.20 -3.50
C ASP A 29 -19.78 2.45 -4.72
N SER A 30 -18.47 2.37 -4.51
CA SER A 30 -17.47 2.59 -5.58
C SER A 30 -16.92 1.27 -6.11
N GLN A 31 -16.25 1.34 -7.25
CA GLN A 31 -15.48 0.21 -7.78
C GLN A 31 -14.34 -0.12 -6.80
N PRO A 32 -14.18 -1.38 -6.34
CA PRO A 32 -13.04 -1.77 -5.52
C PRO A 32 -11.72 -1.54 -6.25
N LEU A 33 -10.71 -1.12 -5.49
CA LEU A 33 -9.38 -0.84 -6.04
C LEU A 33 -8.29 -1.70 -5.38
N VAL A 34 -7.21 -1.92 -6.11
CA VAL A 34 -5.97 -2.51 -5.60
C VAL A 34 -4.84 -1.48 -5.65
N GLU A 35 -4.04 -1.42 -4.58
CA GLU A 35 -2.97 -0.43 -4.46
C GLU A 35 -1.78 -0.93 -3.66
N TRP A 36 -0.60 -0.36 -3.92
CA TRP A 36 0.57 -0.59 -3.08
C TRP A 36 0.42 0.14 -1.76
N ASP A 37 0.56 -0.58 -0.65
CA ASP A 37 0.45 0.00 0.69
C ASP A 37 1.42 1.16 0.88
N ALA A 38 2.70 0.94 0.59
CA ALA A 38 3.69 2.01 0.75
C ALA A 38 3.46 3.18 -0.23
N ALA A 39 2.72 3.01 -1.33
CA ALA A 39 2.40 4.14 -2.21
C ALA A 39 1.40 5.12 -1.58
N THR A 40 0.52 4.66 -0.70
CA THR A 40 -0.51 5.50 -0.06
C THR A 40 0.06 6.32 1.10
N TYR A 41 1.08 5.81 1.78
CA TYR A 41 1.68 6.47 2.94
C TYR A 41 2.91 7.32 2.61
N ASN A 42 3.49 7.21 1.41
CA ASN A 42 4.72 7.94 1.06
C ASN A 42 4.45 9.02 0.01
N ALA A 43 5.10 10.18 0.19
CA ALA A 43 4.99 11.28 -0.75
C ALA A 43 5.60 10.92 -2.12
N ARG A 44 5.00 11.43 -3.19
CA ARG A 44 5.53 11.29 -4.55
C ARG A 44 6.91 11.94 -4.65
N THR A 45 7.82 11.28 -5.35
CA THR A 45 9.14 11.84 -5.63
C THR A 45 9.03 12.89 -6.73
N SER A 46 9.76 14.00 -6.60
CA SER A 46 9.77 15.05 -7.64
C SER A 46 10.08 14.46 -9.02
N GLY A 47 9.28 14.82 -10.03
CA GLY A 47 9.38 14.30 -11.39
C GLY A 47 8.74 12.94 -11.63
N TYR A 48 8.16 12.29 -10.60
CA TYR A 48 7.49 11.00 -10.71
C TYR A 48 6.06 11.04 -10.15
N PRO A 49 5.12 10.25 -10.71
CA PRO A 49 3.75 10.16 -10.20
C PRO A 49 3.61 9.23 -8.97
N PHE A 50 4.71 8.69 -8.44
CA PHE A 50 4.76 7.72 -7.35
C PHE A 50 5.93 7.98 -6.40
N PRO A 51 5.95 7.37 -5.20
CA PRO A 51 7.13 7.40 -4.35
C PRO A 51 8.25 6.52 -4.90
N LEU A 52 9.48 7.03 -4.86
CA LEU A 52 10.73 6.31 -5.11
C LEU A 52 11.44 6.06 -3.77
N LEU A 53 11.35 4.84 -3.26
CA LEU A 53 11.87 4.47 -1.94
C LEU A 53 13.32 4.04 -1.99
N THR A 54 14.12 4.47 -1.01
CA THR A 54 15.53 4.08 -0.82
C THR A 54 15.75 3.34 0.50
N ARG A 55 14.68 3.11 1.25
CA ARG A 55 14.66 2.42 2.54
C ARG A 55 13.43 1.51 2.59
N VAL A 56 13.54 0.41 3.32
CA VAL A 56 12.44 -0.57 3.44
C VAL A 56 11.65 -0.29 4.71
N PRO A 57 10.34 0.03 4.64
CA PRO A 57 9.54 0.23 5.85
C PRO A 57 9.62 -0.98 6.79
N GLN A 58 9.83 -0.75 8.08
CA GLN A 58 9.85 -1.83 9.09
C GLN A 58 8.46 -2.38 9.42
N ALA A 59 7.40 -1.68 9.03
CA ALA A 59 6.03 -2.13 9.18
C ALA A 59 5.16 -1.57 8.06
N TYR A 60 4.07 -2.26 7.77
CA TYR A 60 3.05 -1.80 6.83
C TYR A 60 2.12 -0.77 7.47
N GLY A 61 1.41 0.01 6.66
CA GLY A 61 0.45 1.00 7.16
C GLY A 61 1.07 2.30 7.66
N ARG A 62 2.32 2.57 7.28
CA ARG A 62 3.06 3.78 7.67
C ARG A 62 4.03 4.23 6.59
N ASN A 63 4.44 5.50 6.68
CA ASN A 63 5.46 6.06 5.82
C ASN A 63 6.86 5.57 6.20
N VAL A 64 7.78 5.66 5.23
CA VAL A 64 9.20 5.41 5.42
C VAL A 64 9.82 6.55 6.23
N PHE A 65 10.60 6.20 7.25
CA PHE A 65 11.36 7.14 8.07
C PHE A 65 12.81 7.21 7.61
N THR A 66 13.24 8.41 7.22
CA THR A 66 14.62 8.70 6.81
C THR A 66 15.52 9.08 7.97
N SER A 67 14.94 9.40 9.13
CA SER A 67 15.61 9.76 10.37
C SER A 67 14.88 9.12 11.56
N ALA A 68 15.52 9.13 12.73
CA ALA A 68 14.82 8.75 13.95
C ALA A 68 13.61 9.66 14.18
N THR A 69 12.51 9.08 14.69
CA THR A 69 11.29 9.82 15.00
C THR A 69 11.37 10.47 16.38
N ALA A 70 10.50 11.45 16.62
CA ALA A 70 10.36 12.09 17.92
C ALA A 70 9.97 11.12 19.06
N TYR A 71 9.44 9.94 18.72
CA TYR A 71 9.04 8.90 19.68
C TYR A 71 10.08 7.78 19.84
N GLY A 72 11.31 7.98 19.33
CA GLY A 72 12.43 7.07 19.54
C GLY A 72 12.50 5.87 18.59
N ALA A 73 11.67 5.82 17.54
CA ALA A 73 11.85 4.81 16.49
C ALA A 73 13.04 5.19 15.60
N PRO A 74 13.98 4.27 15.29
CA PRO A 74 15.09 4.56 14.40
C PRO A 74 14.61 4.81 12.96
N ALA A 75 15.51 5.34 12.12
CA ALA A 75 15.26 5.38 10.68
C ALA A 75 15.07 3.96 10.13
N ASP A 76 14.20 3.81 9.12
CA ASP A 76 14.03 2.52 8.45
C ASP A 76 15.34 2.09 7.77
N PRO A 77 15.64 0.78 7.69
CA PRO A 77 16.87 0.29 7.08
C PRO A 77 17.00 0.75 5.63
N ALA A 78 18.21 1.17 5.26
CA ALA A 78 18.54 1.45 3.87
C ALA A 78 18.28 0.21 3.00
N LEU A 79 17.77 0.44 1.80
CA LEU A 79 17.66 -0.59 0.78
C LEU A 79 19.08 -1.02 0.40
N THR A 80 19.52 -2.15 0.92
CA THR A 80 20.87 -2.68 0.68
C THR A 80 20.81 -4.15 0.28
N ARG A 81 21.91 -4.64 -0.29
CA ARG A 81 22.13 -6.05 -0.63
C ARG A 81 21.97 -7.01 0.56
N LEU A 82 22.28 -6.54 1.76
CA LEU A 82 22.21 -7.32 3.01
C LEU A 82 20.93 -7.00 3.78
N TYR A 83 19.79 -6.99 3.10
CA TYR A 83 18.54 -6.67 3.76
C TYR A 83 18.11 -7.79 4.73
N VAL A 84 18.51 -7.64 5.99
CA VAL A 84 17.97 -8.41 7.12
C VAL A 84 16.82 -7.60 7.70
N ALA A 85 15.58 -7.94 7.35
CA ALA A 85 14.41 -7.31 7.97
C ALA A 85 14.37 -7.60 9.47
N PRO A 86 14.04 -6.62 10.33
CA PRO A 86 13.27 -6.95 11.52
C PRO A 86 11.87 -7.38 11.04
N ALA A 87 11.36 -8.47 11.61
CA ALA A 87 10.03 -9.05 11.39
C ALA A 87 8.90 -8.00 11.23
N PRO A 88 7.78 -8.32 10.53
CA PRO A 88 7.32 -9.67 10.23
C PRO A 88 7.31 -9.99 8.72
N ALA A 89 7.95 -11.11 8.37
CA ALA A 89 7.78 -11.88 7.12
C ALA A 89 8.79 -11.69 5.96
N THR A 90 10.10 -11.66 6.21
CA THR A 90 11.11 -12.08 5.19
C THR A 90 12.26 -12.90 5.76
N THR A 91 12.76 -13.82 4.94
CA THR A 91 14.11 -14.39 5.04
C THR A 91 15.13 -13.32 4.62
N THR A 92 16.35 -13.42 5.11
CA THR A 92 17.43 -12.41 5.23
C THR A 92 17.91 -11.66 3.96
N ASP A 93 17.20 -11.73 2.84
CA ASP A 93 17.55 -11.11 1.55
C ASP A 93 16.35 -10.61 0.72
N THR A 94 15.11 -10.78 1.22
CA THR A 94 13.89 -10.50 0.46
C THR A 94 13.19 -9.25 1.01
N VAL A 95 12.65 -8.42 0.13
CA VAL A 95 11.76 -7.30 0.46
C VAL A 95 10.32 -7.70 0.15
N THR A 96 9.45 -7.64 1.15
CA THR A 96 8.02 -7.90 1.00
C THR A 96 7.24 -6.59 0.90
N MET A 97 6.43 -6.47 -0.15
CA MET A 97 5.57 -5.33 -0.40
C MET A 97 4.12 -5.73 -0.12
N ARG A 98 3.42 -5.00 0.74
CA ARG A 98 1.98 -5.20 0.96
C ARG A 98 1.18 -4.52 -0.13
N VAL A 99 0.13 -5.21 -0.58
CA VAL A 99 -0.88 -4.72 -1.50
C VAL A 99 -2.20 -4.71 -0.76
N ASN A 100 -2.93 -3.60 -0.85
CA ASN A 100 -4.21 -3.41 -0.18
C ASN A 100 -5.36 -3.56 -1.18
N LEU A 101 -6.47 -4.09 -0.68
CA LEU A 101 -7.79 -3.99 -1.29
C LEU A 101 -8.53 -2.80 -0.66
N VAL A 102 -8.94 -1.85 -1.50
CA VAL A 102 -9.77 -0.71 -1.11
C VAL A 102 -11.20 -1.00 -1.53
N GLY A 103 -12.04 -1.30 -0.56
CA GLY A 103 -13.42 -1.70 -0.78
C GLY A 103 -13.84 -2.80 0.19
N PRO A 104 -15.03 -3.39 0.00
CA PRO A 104 -15.44 -4.54 0.78
C PRO A 104 -14.49 -5.72 0.51
N GLN A 105 -14.30 -6.56 1.52
CA GLN A 105 -13.57 -7.81 1.32
C GLN A 105 -14.34 -8.72 0.36
N MET A 106 -13.62 -9.42 -0.49
CA MET A 106 -14.21 -10.32 -1.48
C MET A 106 -14.46 -11.70 -0.87
N ASP A 107 -15.53 -12.37 -1.31
CA ASP A 107 -15.85 -13.73 -0.88
C ASP A 107 -14.95 -14.80 -1.52
N HIS A 108 -14.17 -14.42 -2.53
CA HIS A 108 -13.18 -15.25 -3.20
C HIS A 108 -11.84 -14.52 -3.33
N ALA A 109 -10.77 -15.30 -3.48
CA ALA A 109 -9.44 -14.75 -3.66
C ALA A 109 -9.34 -13.94 -4.97
N GLN A 110 -8.64 -12.82 -4.90
CA GLN A 110 -8.36 -11.95 -6.04
C GLN A 110 -6.87 -12.00 -6.36
N THR A 111 -6.53 -12.20 -7.64
CA THR A 111 -5.15 -12.22 -8.11
C THR A 111 -4.89 -11.04 -9.04
N PHE A 112 -3.74 -10.39 -8.84
CA PHE A 112 -3.31 -9.20 -9.57
C PHE A 112 -1.90 -9.41 -10.12
N ALA A 113 -1.66 -8.97 -11.35
CA ALA A 113 -0.34 -9.03 -11.93
C ALA A 113 0.57 -7.93 -11.36
N VAL A 114 1.80 -8.30 -11.06
CA VAL A 114 2.89 -7.40 -10.71
C VAL A 114 3.87 -7.39 -11.88
N SER A 115 4.08 -6.21 -12.45
CA SER A 115 4.96 -6.01 -13.61
C SER A 115 5.91 -4.85 -13.36
N VAL A 116 6.90 -4.70 -14.23
CA VAL A 116 7.86 -3.59 -14.19
C VAL A 116 7.37 -2.52 -15.14
N GLU A 117 7.32 -1.26 -14.70
CA GLU A 117 7.01 -0.12 -15.55
C GLU A 117 8.31 0.36 -16.24
N PRO A 118 8.50 0.09 -17.54
CA PRO A 118 9.78 0.31 -18.20
C PRO A 118 10.13 1.80 -18.36
N ASN A 119 9.15 2.70 -18.45
CA ASN A 119 9.42 4.12 -18.71
C ASN A 119 10.09 4.83 -17.53
N PHE A 120 10.00 4.24 -16.33
CA PHE A 120 10.61 4.77 -15.12
C PHE A 120 11.68 3.85 -14.52
N SER A 121 11.94 2.71 -15.16
CA SER A 121 12.89 1.71 -14.67
C SER A 121 14.18 1.74 -15.49
N THR A 122 15.31 1.96 -14.82
CA THR A 122 16.65 1.83 -15.39
C THR A 122 17.38 0.59 -14.88
N ALA A 123 16.87 -0.02 -13.80
CA ALA A 123 17.38 -1.26 -13.27
C ALA A 123 16.98 -2.45 -14.17
N VAL A 124 17.98 -3.27 -14.47
CA VAL A 124 17.86 -4.56 -15.17
C VAL A 124 17.62 -5.72 -14.19
N GLU A 125 16.58 -6.51 -14.44
CA GLU A 125 16.28 -7.75 -13.70
C GLU A 125 17.38 -8.81 -13.95
N GLY A 126 17.75 -9.59 -12.93
CA GLY A 126 18.86 -10.54 -12.98
C GLY A 126 20.23 -9.91 -12.72
N THR A 127 20.37 -8.59 -12.90
CA THR A 127 21.59 -7.84 -12.59
C THR A 127 21.45 -7.03 -11.30
N HIS A 128 20.39 -6.23 -11.18
CA HIS A 128 20.19 -5.31 -10.05
C HIS A 128 19.12 -5.77 -9.08
N TYR A 129 18.13 -6.52 -9.57
CA TYR A 129 17.04 -7.06 -8.75
C TYR A 129 16.52 -8.37 -9.33
N MET A 130 15.71 -9.08 -8.55
CA MET A 130 14.87 -10.17 -9.03
C MET A 130 13.46 -10.00 -8.48
N LEU A 131 12.46 -9.94 -9.36
CA LEU A 131 11.06 -9.96 -8.95
C LEU A 131 10.68 -11.42 -8.67
N ILE A 132 10.35 -11.73 -7.42
CA ILE A 132 10.07 -13.10 -6.99
C ILE A 132 8.60 -13.43 -7.32
N ASP A 133 7.69 -12.55 -6.92
CA ASP A 133 6.26 -12.75 -7.14
C ASP A 133 5.76 -11.83 -8.26
N ARG A 134 5.47 -12.41 -9.44
CA ARG A 134 4.85 -11.71 -10.58
C ARG A 134 3.34 -11.57 -10.46
N THR A 135 2.77 -12.14 -9.40
CA THR A 135 1.37 -12.04 -9.05
C THR A 135 1.24 -11.89 -7.56
N VAL A 136 0.29 -11.07 -7.12
CA VAL A 136 -0.15 -11.00 -5.72
C VAL A 136 -1.55 -11.57 -5.62
N THR A 137 -1.78 -12.40 -4.61
CA THR A 137 -3.11 -12.91 -4.29
C THR A 137 -3.56 -12.32 -2.96
N ILE A 138 -4.72 -11.67 -2.96
CA ILE A 138 -5.45 -11.28 -1.76
C ILE A 138 -6.47 -12.41 -1.49
N PRO A 139 -6.34 -13.15 -0.38
CA PRO A 139 -7.29 -14.22 -0.05
C PRO A 139 -8.72 -13.71 0.12
N ALA A 140 -9.70 -14.62 0.01
CA ALA A 140 -11.07 -14.34 0.40
C ALA A 140 -11.12 -13.82 1.85
N HIS A 141 -12.01 -12.87 2.12
CA HIS A 141 -12.19 -12.24 3.43
C HIS A 141 -10.90 -11.59 3.99
N SER A 142 -10.00 -11.16 3.09
CA SER A 142 -8.81 -10.38 3.40
C SER A 142 -8.86 -9.03 2.70
N SER A 143 -8.16 -8.05 3.28
CA SER A 143 -7.97 -6.73 2.68
C SER A 143 -6.53 -6.51 2.21
N PHE A 144 -5.68 -7.53 2.27
CA PHE A 144 -4.29 -7.42 1.84
C PHE A 144 -3.67 -8.73 1.35
N GLY A 145 -2.64 -8.57 0.52
CA GLY A 145 -1.76 -9.61 0.02
C GLY A 145 -0.32 -9.10 -0.05
N TYR A 146 0.60 -9.97 -0.48
CA TYR A 146 2.03 -9.68 -0.47
C TYR A 146 2.70 -10.06 -1.79
N ALA A 147 3.62 -9.21 -2.25
CA ALA A 147 4.52 -9.50 -3.36
C ALA A 147 5.97 -9.32 -2.92
N ARG A 148 6.85 -10.21 -3.34
CA ARG A 148 8.26 -10.22 -2.94
C ARG A 148 9.19 -9.90 -4.11
N TRP A 149 10.30 -9.27 -3.77
CA TRP A 149 11.42 -9.04 -4.66
C TRP A 149 12.72 -9.00 -3.84
N ARG A 150 13.87 -9.03 -4.52
CA ARG A 150 15.18 -8.90 -3.86
C ARG A 150 16.11 -8.00 -4.64
N VAL A 151 17.02 -7.34 -3.94
CA VAL A 151 18.12 -6.55 -4.50
C VAL A 151 19.30 -7.49 -4.76
N LEU A 152 19.85 -7.43 -5.97
CA LEU A 152 21.02 -8.21 -6.38
C LEU A 152 22.29 -7.37 -6.32
N ASN A 153 23.43 -8.06 -6.28
CA ASN A 153 24.75 -7.44 -6.34
C ASN A 153 25.34 -7.58 -7.74
N PRO A 154 25.39 -6.51 -8.55
CA PRO A 154 26.02 -6.58 -9.85
C PRO A 154 27.56 -6.67 -9.78
N GLY A 155 28.15 -6.46 -8.59
CA GLY A 155 29.59 -6.30 -8.41
C GLY A 155 29.97 -4.81 -8.35
N PRO A 156 31.27 -4.48 -8.38
CA PRO A 156 31.73 -3.09 -8.35
C PRO A 156 31.16 -2.29 -9.53
N LEU A 157 30.81 -1.04 -9.26
CA LEU A 157 30.49 -0.07 -10.30
C LEU A 157 31.61 -0.02 -11.34
N THR A 158 31.23 -0.20 -12.61
CA THR A 158 32.14 0.03 -13.73
C THR A 158 32.49 1.53 -13.79
N PRO A 159 33.72 1.92 -14.17
CA PRO A 159 34.07 3.33 -14.34
C PRO A 159 33.08 4.03 -15.28
N GLY A 160 32.45 5.11 -14.81
CA GLY A 160 31.39 5.83 -15.53
C GLY A 160 29.98 5.24 -15.41
N GLY A 161 29.79 4.21 -14.58
CA GLY A 161 28.49 3.62 -14.28
C GLY A 161 27.56 4.56 -13.50
N ILE A 162 26.26 4.27 -13.54
CA ILE A 162 25.24 5.07 -12.85
C ILE A 162 25.19 4.63 -11.38
N PRO A 163 25.42 5.54 -10.41
CA PRO A 163 25.52 5.16 -8.99
C PRO A 163 24.19 4.70 -8.38
N THR A 164 23.07 5.03 -9.00
CA THR A 164 21.73 4.60 -8.56
C THR A 164 20.88 4.23 -9.77
N VAL A 165 20.27 3.05 -9.73
CA VAL A 165 19.29 2.61 -10.74
C VAL A 165 17.92 2.43 -10.13
N ASN A 166 16.87 2.70 -10.90
CA ASN A 166 15.49 2.67 -10.42
C ASN A 166 14.77 1.43 -10.95
N VAL A 167 13.98 0.78 -10.10
CA VAL A 167 12.96 -0.20 -10.51
C VAL A 167 11.60 0.27 -10.04
N VAL A 168 10.60 0.19 -10.92
CA VAL A 168 9.23 0.58 -10.61
C VAL A 168 8.30 -0.60 -10.83
N PHE A 169 7.62 -1.01 -9.77
CA PHE A 169 6.62 -2.07 -9.83
C PHE A 169 5.22 -1.51 -10.02
N GLN A 170 4.48 -2.10 -10.94
CA GLN A 170 3.12 -1.75 -11.30
C GLN A 170 2.17 -2.89 -10.96
N LEU A 171 1.05 -2.54 -10.32
CA LEU A 171 -0.11 -3.41 -10.19
C LEU A 171 -1.04 -3.24 -11.38
N SER A 172 -1.52 -4.37 -11.90
CA SER A 172 -2.66 -4.40 -12.82
C SER A 172 -3.93 -4.79 -12.06
N GLY A 173 -5.05 -4.15 -12.39
CA GLY A 173 -6.36 -4.58 -11.93
C GLY A 173 -6.79 -5.88 -12.64
N ASN A 174 -7.99 -6.34 -12.30
CA ASN A 174 -8.65 -7.45 -12.97
C ASN A 174 -10.11 -7.07 -13.31
N SER A 175 -10.96 -8.04 -13.61
CA SER A 175 -12.36 -7.81 -13.97
C SER A 175 -13.25 -7.28 -12.85
N GLU A 176 -12.84 -7.45 -11.59
CA GLU A 176 -13.66 -7.12 -10.40
C GLU A 176 -13.05 -6.00 -9.55
N VAL A 177 -11.74 -5.85 -9.56
CA VAL A 177 -10.99 -4.88 -8.75
C VAL A 177 -10.00 -4.16 -9.66
N LEU A 178 -10.17 -2.84 -9.82
CA LEU A 178 -9.33 -2.04 -10.70
C LEU A 178 -8.03 -1.63 -9.99
N ALA A 179 -6.97 -1.34 -10.75
CA ALA A 179 -5.78 -0.74 -10.16
C ALA A 179 -6.05 0.73 -9.79
N SER A 180 -5.63 1.15 -8.60
CA SER A 180 -5.74 2.54 -8.15
C SER A 180 -4.87 3.46 -9.02
N GLU A 181 -5.47 4.41 -9.73
CA GLU A 181 -4.74 5.31 -10.63
C GLU A 181 -3.60 6.08 -9.93
N ASN A 182 -3.80 6.42 -8.65
CA ASN A 182 -2.83 7.18 -7.88
C ASN A 182 -1.75 6.33 -7.19
N TYR A 183 -2.01 5.03 -6.98
CA TYR A 183 -1.23 4.18 -6.06
C TYR A 183 -0.89 2.79 -6.64
N LYS A 184 -1.08 2.58 -7.95
CA LYS A 184 -0.70 1.36 -8.67
C LYS A 184 0.80 1.22 -8.90
N TYR A 185 1.59 2.27 -8.67
CA TYR A 185 3.04 2.27 -8.86
C TYR A 185 3.77 2.45 -7.53
N ILE A 186 4.88 1.72 -7.37
CA ILE A 186 5.86 1.94 -6.32
C ILE A 186 7.27 1.82 -6.90
N GLY A 187 8.10 2.83 -6.67
CA GLY A 187 9.48 2.88 -7.15
C GLY A 187 10.47 2.54 -6.05
N TRP A 188 11.62 2.00 -6.45
CA TRP A 188 12.76 1.74 -5.59
C TRP A 188 14.05 2.22 -6.24
N GLY A 189 14.84 3.00 -5.51
CA GLY A 189 16.17 3.44 -5.93
C GLY A 189 17.24 2.53 -5.33
N ILE A 190 17.91 1.75 -6.18
CA ILE A 190 18.96 0.79 -5.82
C ILE A 190 20.32 1.48 -5.99
N ALA A 191 21.05 1.68 -4.90
CA ALA A 191 22.44 2.13 -4.95
C ALA A 191 23.37 1.03 -5.46
N GLN A 192 24.34 1.39 -6.29
CA GLN A 192 25.36 0.52 -6.87
C GLN A 192 26.73 0.71 -6.22
#